data_AF-A0A7D9IZ85-F1
#
_entry.id   AF-A0A7D9IZ85-F1
#
_cell.length_a   1.000
_cell.length_b   1.000
_cell.length_c   1.000
_cell.angle_alpha   90.00
_cell.angle_beta   90.00
_cell.angle_gamma   90.00
#
_symmetry.space_group_name_H-M   'P 1'
#
loop_
_entity.id
_entity.type
_entity.pdbx_description
1 polymer ?
#
loop_
_entity_poly.entity_id
_entity_poly.type
_entity_poly.pdbx_seq_one_letter_code
_entity_poly.pdbx_strand_id
1 'polypeptide(L)'
;MASSLEALVSNLSPEDFKIVGKRWKGEDFNLVTQKGVFPYEFLDDISKLNTEGLPSRDKFYSSLYESEVKEEDYQRARKVWNHFGMKTMRDYHDLYLETDVLLLADVFENFRRTCLENYKLDPAHYMSAPSLSWDAFLKQSGEEIELVSDMDMFQFFEKGMRGGISHIAHRHSTANNKYMETYDESSENKYLMYLDANNLYGWAMSQPLPNGEFEWVEEVDGMNLDDYLGDNERGMVLERIGKEQDCWDNSDYPKDSPYYSTHNKKVIGKFKDEAEGVPIIEFVGLRSKMYSYVKENGGGGMTAKG
;
A
#
# COMPACT_ATOMS: atom_id res chain seq x y z
N MET A 1 6.71 2.55 -1.41
CA MET A 1 6.28 2.42 -2.82
C MET A 1 7.49 2.07 -3.65
N ALA A 2 7.45 0.94 -4.37
CA ALA A 2 8.44 0.66 -5.40
C ALA A 2 7.96 1.34 -6.69
N SER A 3 8.71 2.33 -7.17
CA SER A 3 8.45 2.98 -8.46
C SER A 3 9.49 2.51 -9.46
N SER A 4 9.15 2.48 -10.75
CA SER A 4 10.12 2.19 -11.80
C SER A 4 11.17 3.32 -11.87
N LEU A 5 12.39 2.99 -12.33
CA LEU A 5 13.42 3.99 -12.57
C LEU A 5 12.92 5.09 -13.52
N GLU A 6 12.14 4.71 -14.53
CA GLU A 6 11.46 5.63 -15.45
C GLU A 6 10.63 6.69 -14.71
N ALA A 7 9.78 6.27 -13.76
CA ALA A 7 8.95 7.19 -13.00
C ALA A 7 9.77 8.09 -12.06
N LEU A 8 10.93 7.62 -11.58
CA LEU A 8 11.83 8.43 -10.77
C LEU A 8 12.58 9.46 -11.62
N VAL A 9 13.04 9.06 -12.80
CA VAL A 9 13.72 9.93 -13.76
C VAL A 9 12.79 11.01 -14.29
N SER A 10 11.50 10.72 -14.51
CA SER A 10 10.53 11.73 -14.95
C SER A 10 10.28 12.85 -13.93
N ASN A 11 10.66 12.66 -12.66
CA ASN A 11 10.57 13.69 -11.63
C ASN A 11 11.79 14.62 -11.60
N LEU A 12 12.85 14.31 -12.35
CA LEU A 12 14.06 15.12 -12.39
C LEU A 12 13.92 16.28 -13.38
N SER A 13 14.41 17.45 -12.97
CA SER A 13 14.60 18.57 -13.88
C SER A 13 15.90 18.40 -14.69
N PRO A 14 16.05 19.04 -15.86
CA PRO A 14 17.29 18.96 -16.64
C PRO A 14 18.57 19.30 -15.84
N GLU A 15 18.47 20.16 -14.82
CA GLU A 15 19.56 20.57 -13.94
C GLU A 15 20.00 19.48 -12.94
N ASP A 16 19.15 18.49 -12.72
CA ASP A 16 19.40 17.39 -11.78
C ASP A 16 20.25 16.28 -12.40
N PHE A 17 20.34 16.22 -13.73
CA PHE A 17 21.15 15.25 -14.47
C PHE A 17 22.65 15.64 -14.48
N LYS A 18 23.26 15.73 -13.29
CA LYS A 18 24.65 16.16 -13.12
C LYS A 18 25.65 15.12 -13.58
N ILE A 19 25.31 13.84 -13.49
CA ILE A 19 26.18 12.71 -13.84
C ILE A 19 25.96 12.34 -15.31
N VAL A 20 24.71 12.06 -15.70
CA VAL A 20 24.35 11.77 -17.10
C VAL A 20 24.74 12.95 -18.00
N GLY A 21 24.50 14.17 -17.56
CA GLY A 21 24.86 15.38 -18.30
C GLY A 21 26.36 15.61 -18.45
N LYS A 22 27.24 14.92 -17.70
CA LYS A 22 28.70 14.95 -17.96
C LYS A 22 29.07 14.01 -19.11
N ARG A 23 28.31 12.95 -19.31
CA ARG A 23 28.59 11.87 -20.26
C ARG A 23 27.98 12.13 -21.63
N TRP A 24 26.73 12.59 -21.68
CA TRP A 24 25.99 12.84 -22.91
C TRP A 24 25.42 14.25 -22.95
N LYS A 25 25.34 14.81 -24.17
CA LYS A 25 24.82 16.16 -24.46
C LYS A 25 23.93 16.10 -25.70
N GLY A 26 23.09 17.12 -25.89
CA GLY A 26 22.28 17.27 -27.10
C GLY A 26 21.31 16.10 -27.32
N GLU A 27 21.30 15.54 -28.54
CA GLU A 27 20.39 14.43 -28.87
C GLU A 27 20.69 13.17 -28.07
N ASP A 28 21.96 12.84 -27.82
CA ASP A 28 22.35 11.67 -27.01
C ASP A 28 21.71 11.74 -25.62
N PHE A 29 21.80 12.92 -24.99
CA PHE A 29 21.21 13.16 -23.66
C PHE A 29 19.70 12.91 -23.67
N ASN A 30 19.00 13.40 -24.68
CA ASN A 30 17.55 13.22 -24.81
C ASN A 30 17.19 11.75 -25.01
N LEU A 31 18.02 10.97 -25.71
CA LEU A 31 17.77 9.54 -25.94
C LEU A 31 17.96 8.71 -24.67
N VAL A 32 19.06 8.96 -23.94
CA VAL A 32 19.45 8.17 -22.76
C VAL A 32 18.66 8.48 -21.49
N THR A 33 18.01 9.63 -21.41
CA THR A 33 17.18 10.04 -20.25
C THR A 33 15.73 9.57 -20.31
N GLN A 34 15.34 8.93 -21.42
CA GLN A 34 14.01 8.38 -21.61
C GLN A 34 14.00 6.86 -21.39
N LYS A 35 12.81 6.27 -21.26
CA LYS A 35 12.59 4.83 -21.00
C LYS A 35 13.48 3.91 -21.84
N GLY A 36 14.28 3.06 -21.20
CA GLY A 36 15.01 2.00 -21.88
C GLY A 36 14.06 0.89 -22.36
N VAL A 37 14.27 0.38 -23.57
CA VAL A 37 13.49 -0.74 -24.12
C VAL A 37 14.45 -1.91 -24.30
N PHE A 38 14.26 -3.01 -23.59
CA PHE A 38 15.25 -4.09 -23.57
C PHE A 38 14.61 -5.47 -23.72
N PRO A 39 15.15 -6.37 -24.56
CA PRO A 39 14.57 -7.69 -24.78
C PRO A 39 15.09 -8.67 -23.71
N TYR A 40 14.56 -8.57 -22.49
CA TYR A 40 15.02 -9.35 -21.33
C TYR A 40 14.98 -10.87 -21.56
N GLU A 41 13.90 -11.37 -22.15
CA GLU A 41 13.73 -12.80 -22.38
C GLU A 41 14.60 -13.34 -23.50
N PHE A 42 14.93 -12.49 -24.46
CA PHE A 42 15.87 -12.85 -25.50
C PHE A 42 17.25 -13.09 -24.93
N LEU A 43 17.72 -12.25 -24.01
CA LEU A 43 19.08 -12.26 -23.47
C LEU A 43 19.25 -13.22 -22.27
N ASP A 44 18.85 -14.48 -22.45
CA ASP A 44 18.95 -15.55 -21.45
C ASP A 44 20.36 -16.21 -21.35
N ASP A 45 21.27 -15.89 -22.27
CA ASP A 45 22.59 -16.49 -22.37
C ASP A 45 23.63 -15.44 -22.84
N ILE A 46 24.83 -15.50 -22.24
CA ILE A 46 25.94 -14.57 -22.53
C ILE A 46 26.35 -14.59 -24.01
N SER A 47 26.24 -15.72 -24.71
CA SER A 47 26.61 -15.81 -26.12
C SER A 47 25.73 -14.92 -27.01
N LYS A 48 24.49 -14.65 -26.61
CA LYS A 48 23.56 -13.78 -27.32
C LYS A 48 23.95 -12.30 -27.29
N LEU A 49 24.88 -11.90 -26.42
CA LEU A 49 25.50 -10.56 -26.49
C LEU A 49 26.25 -10.36 -27.81
N ASN A 50 26.74 -11.43 -28.44
CA ASN A 50 27.43 -11.34 -29.72
C ASN A 50 26.48 -11.37 -30.94
N THR A 51 25.16 -11.43 -30.72
CA THR A 51 24.19 -11.38 -31.82
C THR A 51 24.29 -10.04 -32.54
N GLU A 52 24.48 -10.11 -33.87
CA GLU A 52 24.52 -8.94 -34.74
C GLU A 52 23.10 -8.45 -35.06
N GLY A 53 22.93 -7.13 -35.00
CA GLY A 53 21.65 -6.48 -35.28
C GLY A 53 20.69 -6.50 -34.09
N LEU A 54 19.74 -5.56 -34.12
CA LEU A 54 18.65 -5.51 -33.14
C LEU A 54 17.68 -6.68 -33.40
N PRO A 55 17.33 -7.48 -32.38
CA PRO A 55 16.35 -8.54 -32.49
C PRO A 55 15.01 -8.05 -33.06
N SER A 56 14.27 -8.97 -33.67
CA SER A 56 12.91 -8.72 -34.15
C SER A 56 11.97 -8.43 -32.99
N ARG A 57 10.86 -7.74 -33.27
CA ARG A 57 9.91 -7.26 -32.25
C ARG A 57 9.32 -8.40 -31.40
N ASP A 58 9.14 -9.59 -31.96
CA ASP A 58 8.67 -10.79 -31.24
C ASP A 58 9.62 -11.21 -30.10
N LYS A 59 10.90 -10.83 -30.16
CA LYS A 59 11.90 -11.11 -29.11
C LYS A 59 11.85 -10.16 -27.93
N PHE A 60 10.97 -9.15 -27.96
CA PHE A 60 10.71 -8.21 -26.87
C PHE A 60 9.44 -8.55 -26.08
N TYR A 61 8.92 -9.78 -26.21
CA TYR A 61 7.80 -10.24 -25.41
C TYR A 61 8.13 -10.20 -23.90
N SER A 62 7.13 -9.87 -23.08
CA SER A 62 7.24 -9.89 -21.63
C SER A 62 6.25 -10.88 -21.03
N SER A 63 6.75 -11.99 -20.52
CA SER A 63 6.01 -12.98 -19.73
C SER A 63 5.48 -12.42 -18.42
N LEU A 64 6.12 -11.38 -17.87
CA LEU A 64 5.64 -10.69 -16.67
C LEU A 64 4.31 -9.98 -16.93
N TYR A 65 4.14 -9.37 -18.10
CA TYR A 65 2.94 -8.63 -18.48
C TYR A 65 2.08 -9.37 -19.53
N GLU A 66 2.45 -10.61 -19.86
CA GLU A 66 1.91 -11.44 -20.92
C GLU A 66 1.60 -10.67 -22.22
N SER A 67 2.46 -9.72 -22.60
CA SER A 67 2.20 -8.78 -23.69
C SER A 67 3.41 -8.53 -24.58
N GLU A 68 3.11 -8.23 -25.85
CA GLU A 68 4.10 -7.76 -26.81
C GLU A 68 4.51 -6.32 -26.53
N VAL A 69 5.76 -5.98 -26.86
CA VAL A 69 6.20 -4.59 -26.87
C VAL A 69 5.35 -3.76 -27.84
N LYS A 70 5.02 -2.53 -27.44
CA LYS A 70 4.32 -1.58 -28.30
C LYS A 70 5.19 -1.23 -29.50
N GLU A 71 4.55 -0.94 -30.63
CA GLU A 71 5.28 -0.55 -31.85
C GLU A 71 6.13 0.71 -31.61
N GLU A 72 5.59 1.68 -30.89
CA GLU A 72 6.28 2.94 -30.50
C GLU A 72 7.58 2.67 -29.71
N ASP A 73 7.53 1.76 -28.74
CA ASP A 73 8.68 1.37 -27.92
C ASP A 73 9.74 0.63 -28.77
N TYR A 74 9.31 -0.23 -29.69
CA TYR A 74 10.25 -0.92 -30.59
C TYR A 74 10.89 0.03 -31.61
N GLN A 75 10.14 1.01 -32.15
CA GLN A 75 10.72 2.06 -33.01
C GLN A 75 11.73 2.92 -32.24
N ARG A 76 11.48 3.18 -30.97
CA ARG A 76 12.44 3.84 -30.08
C ARG A 76 13.72 3.01 -29.90
N ALA A 77 13.60 1.70 -29.66
CA ALA A 77 14.77 0.81 -29.60
C ALA A 77 15.60 0.87 -30.89
N ARG A 78 14.94 0.85 -32.06
CA ARG A 78 15.59 1.05 -33.37
C ARG A 78 16.27 2.40 -33.51
N LYS A 79 15.61 3.48 -33.04
CA LYS A 79 16.20 4.83 -33.07
C LYS A 79 17.50 4.85 -32.27
N VAL A 80 17.50 4.35 -31.04
CA VAL A 80 18.70 4.28 -30.18
C VAL A 80 19.78 3.44 -30.84
N TRP A 81 19.43 2.24 -31.32
CA TRP A 81 20.36 1.34 -32.00
C TRP A 81 21.08 2.02 -33.18
N ASN A 82 20.31 2.67 -34.04
CA ASN A 82 20.84 3.35 -35.23
C ASN A 82 21.65 4.60 -34.87
N HIS A 83 21.17 5.39 -33.90
CA HIS A 83 21.82 6.64 -33.48
C HIS A 83 23.22 6.41 -32.91
N PHE A 84 23.36 5.40 -32.05
CA PHE A 84 24.66 5.04 -31.45
C PHE A 84 25.50 4.10 -32.33
N GLY A 85 25.02 3.75 -33.54
CA GLY A 85 25.78 2.93 -34.49
C GLY A 85 26.08 1.51 -33.99
N MET A 86 25.16 0.93 -33.23
CA MET A 86 25.34 -0.37 -32.58
C MET A 86 25.41 -1.51 -33.60
N LYS A 87 26.26 -2.50 -33.32
CA LYS A 87 26.45 -3.66 -34.19
C LYS A 87 25.97 -4.93 -33.54
N THR A 88 26.22 -5.06 -32.25
CA THR A 88 25.94 -6.25 -31.47
C THR A 88 25.02 -5.95 -30.31
N MET A 89 24.34 -6.99 -29.81
CA MET A 89 23.55 -6.88 -28.59
C MET A 89 24.36 -6.46 -27.37
N ARG A 90 25.69 -6.72 -27.35
CA ARG A 90 26.62 -6.21 -26.35
C ARG A 90 26.67 -4.69 -26.34
N ASP A 91 26.76 -4.06 -27.51
CA ASP A 91 26.77 -2.59 -27.60
C ASP A 91 25.48 -1.98 -27.01
N TYR A 92 24.34 -2.62 -27.29
CA TYR A 92 23.05 -2.18 -26.79
C TYR A 92 22.88 -2.43 -25.28
N HIS A 93 23.31 -3.59 -24.82
CA HIS A 93 23.34 -3.97 -23.41
C HIS A 93 24.20 -3.03 -22.58
N ASP A 94 25.42 -2.74 -23.05
CA ASP A 94 26.37 -1.92 -22.32
C ASP A 94 25.87 -0.47 -22.23
N LEU A 95 25.28 0.07 -23.32
CA LEU A 95 24.60 1.37 -23.24
C LEU A 95 23.42 1.30 -22.26
N TYR A 96 22.54 0.31 -22.37
CA TYR A 96 21.38 0.17 -21.51
C TYR A 96 21.78 0.16 -20.02
N LEU A 97 22.75 -0.68 -19.64
CA LEU A 97 23.27 -0.74 -18.28
C LEU A 97 23.95 0.56 -17.85
N GLU A 98 24.78 1.17 -18.70
CA GLU A 98 25.42 2.45 -18.40
C GLU A 98 24.36 3.51 -18.12
N THR A 99 23.30 3.57 -18.93
CA THR A 99 22.20 4.51 -18.73
C THR A 99 21.43 4.26 -17.43
N ASP A 100 21.08 3.01 -17.12
CA ASP A 100 20.36 2.68 -15.88
C ASP A 100 21.18 3.06 -14.64
N VAL A 101 22.48 2.77 -14.64
CA VAL A 101 23.37 3.09 -13.51
C VAL A 101 23.53 4.60 -13.33
N LEU A 102 23.77 5.35 -14.41
CA LEU A 102 23.99 6.80 -14.33
C LEU A 102 22.70 7.54 -13.99
N LEU A 103 21.56 7.11 -14.51
CA LEU A 103 20.24 7.66 -14.15
C LEU A 103 19.91 7.41 -12.69
N LEU A 104 20.13 6.18 -12.21
CA LEU A 104 19.93 5.86 -10.79
C LEU A 104 20.83 6.71 -9.89
N ALA A 105 22.07 6.97 -10.31
CA ALA A 105 22.98 7.84 -9.58
C ALA A 105 22.45 9.29 -9.51
N ASP A 106 21.97 9.86 -10.61
CA ASP A 106 21.36 11.20 -10.61
C ASP A 106 20.09 11.26 -9.75
N VAL A 107 19.23 10.24 -9.84
CA VAL A 107 18.03 10.10 -8.99
C VAL A 107 18.41 10.06 -7.50
N PHE A 108 19.42 9.27 -7.15
CA PHE A 108 19.84 9.11 -5.76
C PHE A 108 20.53 10.36 -5.23
N GLU A 109 21.36 11.04 -6.02
CA GLU A 109 21.96 12.32 -5.65
C GLU A 109 20.90 13.42 -5.46
N ASN A 110 19.86 13.43 -6.29
CA ASN A 110 18.72 14.31 -6.08
C ASN A 110 18.00 14.00 -4.76
N PHE A 111 17.72 12.71 -4.50
CA PHE A 111 17.10 12.27 -3.25
C PHE A 111 17.94 12.66 -2.03
N ARG A 112 19.27 12.46 -2.07
CA ARG A 112 20.21 12.89 -1.02
C ARG A 112 20.11 14.37 -0.74
N ARG A 113 20.15 15.20 -1.79
CA ARG A 113 20.02 16.65 -1.67
C ARG A 113 18.69 17.04 -1.04
N THR A 114 17.56 16.49 -1.51
CA THR A 114 16.24 16.76 -0.94
C THR A 114 16.17 16.37 0.54
N CYS A 115 16.71 15.22 0.94
CA CYS A 115 16.73 14.80 2.34
C CYS A 115 17.63 15.69 3.21
N LEU A 116 18.80 16.09 2.70
CA LEU A 116 19.69 17.01 3.39
C LEU A 116 19.06 18.40 3.54
N GLU A 117 18.34 18.88 2.53
CA GLU A 117 17.66 20.17 2.58
C GLU A 117 16.50 20.16 3.59
N ASN A 118 15.64 19.13 3.55
CA ASN A 118 14.42 19.08 4.37
C ASN A 118 14.66 18.54 5.78
N TYR A 119 15.43 17.45 5.93
CA TYR A 119 15.59 16.73 7.20
C TYR A 119 16.98 16.92 7.83
N LYS A 120 17.93 17.51 7.09
CA LYS A 120 19.34 17.59 7.50
C LYS A 120 19.92 16.18 7.79
N LEU A 121 19.44 15.16 7.07
CA LEU A 121 19.86 13.77 7.16
C LEU A 121 20.27 13.29 5.77
N ASP A 122 21.37 12.54 5.70
CA ASP A 122 21.82 11.93 4.45
C ASP A 122 21.28 10.51 4.34
N PRO A 123 20.45 10.18 3.34
CA PRO A 123 19.89 8.84 3.18
C PRO A 123 20.97 7.77 2.96
N ALA A 124 22.20 8.13 2.57
CA ALA A 124 23.31 7.19 2.43
C ALA A 124 23.77 6.57 3.77
N HIS A 125 23.35 7.12 4.91
CA HIS A 125 23.62 6.56 6.24
C HIS A 125 22.55 5.56 6.71
N TYR A 126 21.52 5.32 5.90
CA TYR A 126 20.38 4.49 6.26
C TYR A 126 20.30 3.26 5.36
N MET A 127 19.96 2.12 5.95
CA MET A 127 19.74 0.88 5.18
C MET A 127 18.42 0.95 4.37
N SER A 128 17.43 1.70 4.86
CA SER A 128 16.09 1.74 4.26
C SER A 128 15.44 3.13 4.40
N ALA A 129 14.52 3.44 3.48
CA ALA A 129 13.72 4.66 3.56
C ALA A 129 12.88 4.77 4.84
N PRO A 130 12.24 3.69 5.36
CA PRO A 130 11.57 3.74 6.66
C PRO A 130 12.49 4.15 7.82
N SER A 131 13.74 3.67 7.85
CA SER A 131 14.72 4.05 8.88
C SER A 131 15.05 5.54 8.81
N LEU A 132 15.25 6.07 7.60
CA LEU A 132 15.43 7.50 7.38
C LEU A 132 14.20 8.30 7.82
N SER A 133 13.00 7.86 7.44
CA SER A 133 11.75 8.54 7.81
C SER A 133 11.52 8.56 9.31
N TRP A 134 11.89 7.49 10.02
CA TRP A 134 11.82 7.40 11.48
C TRP A 134 12.74 8.43 12.15
N ASP A 135 14.01 8.47 11.76
CA ASP A 135 14.96 9.44 12.30
C ASP A 135 14.60 10.89 11.93
N ALA A 136 14.10 11.10 10.71
CA ALA A 136 13.62 12.41 10.28
C ALA A 136 12.45 12.87 11.14
N PHE A 137 11.51 11.97 11.45
CA PHE A 137 10.41 12.23 12.36
C PHE A 137 10.90 12.60 13.76
N LEU A 138 11.72 11.75 14.40
CA LEU A 138 12.24 12.01 15.75
C LEU A 138 13.02 13.33 15.83
N LYS A 139 13.85 13.60 14.82
CA LYS A 139 14.65 14.82 14.76
C LYS A 139 13.78 16.08 14.58
N GLN A 140 12.69 15.98 13.83
CA GLN A 140 11.83 17.12 13.53
C GLN A 140 10.81 17.38 14.64
N SER A 141 10.30 16.33 15.28
CA SER A 141 9.38 16.45 16.41
C SER A 141 10.12 16.82 17.70
N GLY A 142 11.36 16.33 17.89
CA GLY A 142 12.09 16.47 19.14
C GLY A 142 11.53 15.58 20.27
N GLU A 143 10.62 14.67 19.93
CA GLU A 143 9.95 13.77 20.86
C GLU A 143 10.85 12.57 21.20
N GLU A 144 10.81 12.15 22.45
CA GLU A 144 11.42 10.89 22.89
C GLU A 144 10.29 9.85 23.03
N ILE A 145 10.38 8.77 22.26
CA ILE A 145 9.40 7.68 22.34
C ILE A 145 9.94 6.62 23.29
N GLU A 146 9.19 6.34 24.36
CA GLU A 146 9.52 5.28 25.29
C GLU A 146 9.48 3.91 24.61
N LEU A 147 10.51 3.11 24.85
CA LEU A 147 10.53 1.72 24.43
C LEU A 147 9.77 0.86 25.44
N VAL A 148 8.73 0.16 24.97
CA VAL A 148 8.03 -0.85 25.75
C VAL A 148 9.01 -1.96 26.12
N SER A 149 9.40 -2.01 27.39
CA SER A 149 10.39 -2.93 27.93
C SER A 149 9.78 -4.14 28.63
N ASP A 150 8.51 -4.05 29.02
CA ASP A 150 7.70 -5.15 29.52
C ASP A 150 7.25 -6.05 28.35
N MET A 151 7.57 -7.34 28.42
CA MET A 151 7.26 -8.32 27.38
C MET A 151 5.74 -8.58 27.24
N ASP A 152 5.01 -8.60 28.35
CA ASP A 152 3.57 -8.83 28.35
C ASP A 152 2.85 -7.63 27.74
N MET A 153 3.31 -6.41 28.04
CA MET A 153 2.79 -5.17 27.44
C MET A 153 3.12 -5.09 25.95
N PHE A 154 4.33 -5.48 25.55
CA PHE A 154 4.71 -5.58 24.14
C PHE A 154 3.78 -6.53 23.39
N GLN A 155 3.56 -7.74 23.93
CA GLN A 155 2.64 -8.72 23.34
C GLN A 155 1.20 -8.23 23.31
N PHE A 156 0.77 -7.47 24.32
CA PHE A 156 -0.55 -6.85 24.36
C PHE A 156 -0.75 -5.89 23.20
N PHE A 157 0.20 -4.97 22.97
CA PHE A 157 0.17 -4.07 21.82
C PHE A 157 0.22 -4.84 20.49
N GLU A 158 1.13 -5.81 20.36
CA GLU A 158 1.28 -6.61 19.15
C GLU A 158 -0.01 -7.36 18.80
N LYS A 159 -0.65 -8.00 19.79
CA LYS A 159 -1.95 -8.68 19.63
C LYS A 159 -3.09 -7.71 19.35
N GLY A 160 -2.97 -6.44 19.76
CA GLY A 160 -3.95 -5.38 19.51
C GLY A 160 -3.84 -4.76 18.10
N MET A 161 -2.67 -4.81 17.46
CA MET A 161 -2.46 -4.20 16.14
C MET A 161 -3.39 -4.80 15.08
N ARG A 162 -4.10 -3.93 14.35
CA ARG A 162 -4.94 -4.30 13.21
C ARG A 162 -4.52 -3.50 11.98
N GLY A 163 -4.54 -4.14 10.82
CA GLY A 163 -4.32 -3.46 9.55
C GLY A 163 -5.55 -2.67 9.09
N GLY A 164 -5.46 -2.09 7.89
CA GLY A 164 -6.58 -1.39 7.27
C GLY A 164 -7.81 -2.27 7.08
N ILE A 165 -8.99 -1.73 7.35
CA ILE A 165 -10.26 -2.43 7.16
C ILE A 165 -10.54 -2.57 5.66
N SER A 166 -10.69 -3.81 5.19
CA SER A 166 -11.17 -4.09 3.82
C SER A 166 -12.53 -4.75 3.87
N HIS A 167 -13.57 -4.04 3.41
CA HIS A 167 -14.94 -4.53 3.37
C HIS A 167 -15.54 -4.53 1.94
N ILE A 168 -16.40 -5.50 1.60
CA ILE A 168 -17.14 -5.59 0.33
C ILE A 168 -18.57 -5.89 0.75
N ALA A 169 -19.40 -4.86 0.74
CA ALA A 169 -20.81 -5.00 1.07
C ALA A 169 -21.56 -5.68 -0.08
N HIS A 170 -21.32 -5.25 -1.33
CA HIS A 170 -21.93 -5.80 -2.55
C HIS A 170 -20.86 -6.29 -3.53
N ARG A 171 -21.03 -7.52 -4.05
CA ARG A 171 -20.05 -8.17 -4.94
C ARG A 171 -19.98 -7.55 -6.34
N HIS A 172 -21.08 -6.98 -6.82
CA HIS A 172 -21.16 -6.39 -8.15
C HIS A 172 -22.24 -5.31 -8.17
N SER A 173 -21.98 -4.24 -8.90
CA SER A 173 -22.88 -3.10 -9.03
C SER A 173 -22.54 -2.35 -10.32
N THR A 174 -23.53 -2.13 -11.18
CA THR A 174 -23.37 -1.35 -12.42
C THR A 174 -24.07 -0.01 -12.25
N ALA A 175 -23.43 1.08 -12.69
CA ALA A 175 -24.08 2.38 -12.76
C ALA A 175 -25.07 2.40 -13.94
N ASN A 176 -26.22 3.05 -13.75
CA ASN A 176 -27.18 3.35 -14.81
C ASN A 176 -27.69 4.78 -14.59
N ASN A 177 -27.11 5.76 -15.26
CA ASN A 177 -27.56 7.15 -15.12
C ASN A 177 -27.45 7.90 -16.44
N LYS A 178 -28.24 8.97 -16.56
CA LYS A 178 -28.41 9.79 -17.78
C LYS A 178 -27.14 10.39 -18.39
N TYR A 179 -26.00 10.33 -17.70
CA TYR A 179 -24.72 10.85 -18.19
C TYR A 179 -23.89 9.77 -18.89
N MET A 180 -24.34 8.51 -18.92
CA MET A 180 -23.64 7.39 -19.53
C MET A 180 -24.15 7.11 -20.95
N GLU A 181 -23.24 6.74 -21.87
CA GLU A 181 -23.61 6.35 -23.24
C GLU A 181 -24.48 5.09 -23.29
N THR A 182 -24.36 4.22 -22.28
CA THR A 182 -25.13 2.98 -22.13
C THR A 182 -26.36 3.15 -21.24
N TYR A 183 -26.88 4.37 -21.07
CA TYR A 183 -28.04 4.64 -20.21
C TYR A 183 -29.28 3.94 -20.74
N ASP A 184 -29.96 3.21 -19.86
CA ASP A 184 -31.26 2.58 -20.13
C ASP A 184 -32.35 3.25 -19.28
N GLU A 185 -33.24 3.98 -19.96
CA GLU A 185 -34.37 4.69 -19.34
C GLU A 185 -35.41 3.73 -18.74
N SER A 186 -35.44 2.46 -19.15
CA SER A 186 -36.34 1.45 -18.61
C SER A 186 -35.86 0.82 -17.30
N SER A 187 -34.60 1.08 -16.92
CA SER A 187 -33.94 0.55 -15.72
C SER A 187 -33.81 1.61 -14.61
N GLU A 188 -33.62 1.17 -13.36
CA GLU A 188 -33.48 2.07 -12.21
C GLU A 188 -32.24 2.98 -12.34
N ASN A 189 -32.39 4.26 -11.97
CA ASN A 189 -31.28 5.21 -11.92
C ASN A 189 -30.32 4.87 -10.77
N LYS A 190 -29.05 4.62 -11.10
CA LYS A 190 -28.02 4.16 -10.19
C LYS A 190 -26.68 4.84 -10.44
N TYR A 191 -26.12 5.42 -9.39
CA TYR A 191 -24.83 6.10 -9.40
C TYR A 191 -23.81 5.30 -8.59
N LEU A 192 -22.55 5.30 -9.04
CA LEU A 192 -21.42 4.75 -8.30
C LEU A 192 -20.48 5.90 -7.97
N MET A 193 -19.93 5.88 -6.75
CA MET A 193 -18.99 6.89 -6.29
C MET A 193 -17.75 6.19 -5.76
N TYR A 194 -16.59 6.70 -6.15
CA TYR A 194 -15.30 6.25 -5.65
C TYR A 194 -14.71 7.38 -4.81
N LEU A 195 -14.57 7.13 -3.51
CA LEU A 195 -14.02 8.08 -2.55
C LEU A 195 -12.73 7.48 -1.99
N ASP A 196 -11.70 8.31 -1.91
CA ASP A 196 -10.43 7.95 -1.30
C ASP A 196 -10.01 9.05 -0.32
N ALA A 197 -9.47 8.66 0.82
CA ALA A 197 -9.03 9.60 1.85
C ALA A 197 -7.58 10.00 1.59
N ASN A 198 -7.37 11.28 1.28
CA ASN A 198 -6.03 11.83 1.07
C ASN A 198 -5.17 11.68 2.34
N ASN A 199 -4.10 10.89 2.27
CA ASN A 199 -3.13 10.69 3.34
C ASN A 199 -3.77 10.32 4.71
N LEU A 200 -4.65 9.30 4.71
CA LEU A 200 -5.36 8.85 5.91
C LEU A 200 -4.45 8.64 7.12
N TYR A 201 -3.35 7.88 6.96
CA TYR A 201 -2.42 7.63 8.05
C TYR A 201 -1.64 8.87 8.45
N GLY A 202 -1.25 9.75 7.53
CA GLY A 202 -0.58 11.00 7.89
C GLY A 202 -1.47 11.93 8.70
N TRP A 203 -2.77 11.99 8.39
CA TRP A 203 -3.74 12.70 9.21
C TRP A 203 -3.87 12.07 10.61
N ALA A 204 -3.98 10.74 10.69
CA ALA A 204 -4.05 10.01 11.96
C ALA A 204 -2.79 10.22 12.81
N MET A 205 -1.60 10.19 12.19
CA MET A 205 -0.32 10.47 12.85
C MET A 205 -0.14 11.94 13.28
N SER A 206 -1.01 12.85 12.80
CA SER A 206 -1.03 14.25 13.24
C SER A 206 -1.95 14.47 14.45
N GLN A 207 -2.69 13.44 14.88
CA GLN A 207 -3.48 13.51 16.11
C GLN A 207 -2.60 13.19 17.32
N PRO A 208 -3.04 13.50 18.55
CA PRO A 208 -2.37 13.05 19.77
C PRO A 208 -2.21 11.51 19.77
N LEU A 209 -0.99 11.04 19.97
CA LEU A 209 -0.63 9.62 20.02
C LEU A 209 0.17 9.32 21.28
N PRO A 210 0.04 8.10 21.85
CA PRO A 210 0.84 7.71 23.00
C PRO A 210 2.33 7.64 22.64
N ASN A 211 3.16 8.31 23.43
CA ASN A 211 4.62 8.37 23.25
C ASN A 211 5.42 7.83 24.44
N GLY A 212 4.81 7.65 25.62
CA GLY A 212 5.46 7.06 26.80
C GLY A 212 4.60 7.07 28.05
N GLU A 213 5.26 6.86 29.20
CA GLU A 213 4.69 6.63 30.53
C GLU A 213 3.73 5.44 30.55
N PHE A 214 4.13 4.34 29.89
CA PHE A 214 3.26 3.17 29.79
C PHE A 214 3.19 2.41 31.12
N GLU A 215 1.99 2.32 31.69
CA GLU A 215 1.72 1.57 32.92
C GLU A 215 0.50 0.65 32.79
N TRP A 216 0.54 -0.49 33.48
CA TRP A 216 -0.63 -1.35 33.62
C TRP A 216 -1.62 -0.72 34.59
N VAL A 217 -2.90 -0.71 34.22
CA VAL A 217 -3.99 -0.29 35.10
C VAL A 217 -4.57 -1.54 35.77
N GLU A 218 -4.39 -1.67 37.08
CA GLU A 218 -4.83 -2.86 37.84
C GLU A 218 -6.36 -2.92 38.03
N GLU A 219 -7.04 -1.77 38.16
CA GLU A 219 -8.49 -1.67 38.31
C GLU A 219 -9.08 -0.64 37.33
N VAL A 220 -9.87 -1.11 36.36
CA VAL A 220 -10.63 -0.25 35.44
C VAL A 220 -12.11 -0.10 35.89
N ASP A 221 -12.55 -0.95 36.83
CA ASP A 221 -13.92 -0.97 37.34
C ASP A 221 -14.24 0.33 38.11
N GLY A 222 -15.17 1.13 37.57
CA GLY A 222 -15.58 2.41 38.15
C GLY A 222 -14.87 3.63 37.55
N MET A 223 -13.94 3.45 36.61
CA MET A 223 -13.41 4.55 35.81
C MET A 223 -14.46 5.01 34.78
N ASN A 224 -14.59 6.33 34.63
CA ASN A 224 -15.38 6.89 33.54
C ASN A 224 -14.53 6.89 32.26
N LEU A 225 -14.83 5.98 31.33
CA LEU A 225 -14.10 5.86 30.06
C LEU A 225 -14.15 7.14 29.23
N ASP A 226 -15.23 7.93 29.35
CA ASP A 226 -15.39 9.21 28.65
C ASP A 226 -14.28 10.21 28.98
N ASP A 227 -13.67 10.11 30.17
CA ASP A 227 -12.56 10.97 30.58
C ASP A 227 -11.28 10.70 29.76
N TYR A 228 -11.23 9.56 29.07
CA TYR A 228 -10.12 9.11 28.21
C TYR A 228 -10.49 9.10 26.72
N LEU A 229 -11.74 9.45 26.38
CA LEU A 229 -12.19 9.58 24.98
C LEU A 229 -11.91 11.00 24.47
N GLY A 230 -10.92 11.14 23.59
CA GLY A 230 -10.59 12.41 22.91
C GLY A 230 -9.15 12.86 23.13
N ASP A 231 -8.89 14.13 22.82
CA ASP A 231 -7.56 14.75 22.91
C ASP A 231 -7.23 15.07 24.38
N ASN A 232 -6.67 14.10 25.09
CA ASN A 232 -6.30 14.21 26.50
C ASN A 232 -4.79 13.98 26.69
N GLU A 233 -4.23 14.48 27.81
CA GLU A 233 -2.82 14.25 28.18
C GLU A 233 -2.52 12.77 28.49
N ARG A 234 -3.56 11.99 28.85
CA ARG A 234 -3.47 10.57 29.14
C ARG A 234 -4.47 9.81 28.27
N GLY A 235 -3.99 8.73 27.64
CA GLY A 235 -4.82 7.79 26.88
C GLY A 235 -4.89 6.43 27.57
N MET A 236 -5.84 5.60 27.14
CA MET A 236 -5.97 4.22 27.62
C MET A 236 -6.05 3.26 26.44
N VAL A 237 -5.34 2.14 26.53
CA VAL A 237 -5.35 1.08 25.51
C VAL A 237 -5.98 -0.16 26.09
N LEU A 238 -7.03 -0.66 25.45
CA LEU A 238 -7.85 -1.77 25.93
C LEU A 238 -7.61 -3.01 25.07
N GLU A 239 -7.37 -4.17 25.69
CA GLU A 239 -7.15 -5.47 25.00
C GLU A 239 -8.33 -5.84 24.11
N ARG A 240 -9.50 -5.46 24.58
CA ARG A 240 -10.81 -5.74 24.02
C ARG A 240 -11.71 -4.61 24.48
N ILE A 241 -12.56 -4.11 23.60
CA ILE A 241 -13.76 -3.38 24.04
C ILE A 241 -14.63 -4.43 24.74
N GLY A 242 -14.37 -4.63 26.04
CA GLY A 242 -15.08 -5.56 26.88
C GLY A 242 -16.34 -4.90 27.42
N LYS A 243 -17.49 -5.43 27.03
CA LYS A 243 -18.83 -5.20 27.63
C LYS A 243 -19.39 -3.78 27.58
N GLU A 244 -19.23 -3.06 26.48
CA GLU A 244 -20.15 -1.94 26.22
C GLU A 244 -21.49 -2.50 25.72
N GLN A 245 -22.41 -2.86 26.64
CA GLN A 245 -23.81 -3.21 26.27
C GLN A 245 -24.42 -2.18 25.32
N ASP A 246 -23.97 -0.92 25.42
CA ASP A 246 -24.41 0.20 24.61
C ASP A 246 -23.95 0.13 23.16
N CYS A 247 -22.95 -0.68 22.80
CA CYS A 247 -22.43 -0.81 21.44
C CYS A 247 -22.97 -2.02 20.65
N TRP A 248 -23.71 -2.92 21.30
CA TRP A 248 -24.21 -4.17 20.70
C TRP A 248 -25.73 -4.21 20.59
N ASP A 249 -26.24 -4.70 19.46
CA ASP A 249 -27.64 -5.10 19.29
C ASP A 249 -27.81 -6.60 19.65
N ASN A 250 -28.14 -6.86 20.91
CA ASN A 250 -28.37 -8.21 21.45
C ASN A 250 -29.86 -8.60 21.41
N SER A 251 -30.67 -7.94 20.59
CA SER A 251 -32.13 -8.15 20.60
C SER A 251 -32.59 -9.48 19.99
N ASP A 252 -31.66 -10.24 19.41
CA ASP A 252 -31.89 -11.56 18.81
C ASP A 252 -31.43 -12.72 19.70
N TYR A 253 -30.84 -12.45 20.87
CA TYR A 253 -30.51 -13.48 21.84
C TYR A 253 -31.79 -14.15 22.40
N PRO A 254 -31.73 -15.41 22.87
CA PRO A 254 -32.83 -16.02 23.59
C PRO A 254 -33.25 -15.16 24.80
N LYS A 255 -34.56 -15.00 25.05
CA LYS A 255 -35.07 -14.10 26.10
C LYS A 255 -34.65 -14.48 27.52
N ASP A 256 -34.27 -15.73 27.70
CA ASP A 256 -33.73 -16.33 28.92
C ASP A 256 -32.20 -16.16 29.04
N SER A 257 -31.53 -15.65 28.01
CA SER A 257 -30.10 -15.36 28.03
C SER A 257 -29.80 -14.12 28.90
N PRO A 258 -28.76 -14.17 29.75
CA PRO A 258 -28.32 -13.00 30.53
C PRO A 258 -27.80 -11.84 29.65
N TYR A 259 -27.65 -12.05 28.34
CA TYR A 259 -27.17 -11.05 27.38
C TYR A 259 -28.28 -10.43 26.51
N TYR A 260 -29.53 -10.90 26.63
CA TYR A 260 -30.66 -10.35 25.87
C TYR A 260 -30.98 -8.92 26.28
N SER A 261 -30.95 -8.00 25.31
CA SER A 261 -31.35 -6.60 25.52
C SER A 261 -31.98 -6.03 24.26
N THR A 262 -33.09 -5.32 24.41
CA THR A 262 -33.74 -4.59 23.31
C THR A 262 -33.29 -3.13 23.21
N HIS A 263 -32.36 -2.70 24.08
CA HIS A 263 -31.92 -1.31 24.21
C HIS A 263 -31.41 -0.72 22.88
N ASN A 264 -30.67 -1.50 22.10
CA ASN A 264 -30.06 -1.07 20.83
C ASN A 264 -30.71 -1.68 19.57
N LYS A 265 -31.94 -2.20 19.69
CA LYS A 265 -32.61 -2.91 18.59
C LYS A 265 -32.71 -2.03 17.35
N LYS A 266 -31.96 -2.38 16.29
CA LYS A 266 -31.88 -1.66 15.00
C LYS A 266 -31.35 -0.22 15.07
N VAL A 267 -30.54 0.10 16.08
CA VAL A 267 -29.85 1.40 16.14
C VAL A 267 -28.66 1.39 15.18
N ILE A 268 -28.57 2.42 14.33
CA ILE A 268 -27.51 2.57 13.32
C ILE A 268 -26.16 2.77 14.03
N GLY A 269 -25.13 2.03 13.59
CA GLY A 269 -23.77 2.11 14.14
C GLY A 269 -23.46 1.11 15.27
N LYS A 270 -24.37 0.18 15.58
CA LYS A 270 -24.18 -0.86 16.62
C LYS A 270 -23.81 -2.21 15.99
N PHE A 271 -22.96 -2.98 16.67
CA PHE A 271 -22.49 -4.28 16.22
C PHE A 271 -23.49 -5.39 16.54
N LYS A 272 -23.66 -6.35 15.62
CA LYS A 272 -24.58 -7.49 15.77
C LYS A 272 -23.80 -8.80 15.78
N ASP A 273 -24.12 -9.69 16.71
CA ASP A 273 -23.66 -11.07 16.68
C ASP A 273 -24.52 -11.90 15.73
N GLU A 274 -23.95 -12.36 14.62
CA GLU A 274 -24.65 -13.20 13.63
C GLU A 274 -24.69 -14.70 14.00
N ALA A 275 -23.96 -15.11 15.04
CA ALA A 275 -23.99 -16.47 15.56
C ALA A 275 -25.06 -16.67 16.64
N GLU A 276 -25.70 -15.60 17.12
CA GLU A 276 -26.77 -15.62 18.14
C GLU A 276 -26.36 -16.40 19.40
N GLY A 277 -25.08 -16.33 19.79
CA GLY A 277 -24.53 -17.05 20.94
C GLY A 277 -24.29 -18.54 20.75
N VAL A 278 -24.45 -19.11 19.54
CA VAL A 278 -24.16 -20.53 19.27
C VAL A 278 -22.68 -20.70 18.89
N PRO A 279 -21.91 -21.55 19.59
CA PRO A 279 -20.50 -21.79 19.28
C PRO A 279 -20.29 -22.25 17.83
N ILE A 280 -19.34 -21.63 17.14
CA ILE A 280 -18.85 -22.08 15.83
C ILE A 280 -17.89 -23.26 16.06
N ILE A 281 -18.23 -24.41 15.50
CA ILE A 281 -17.45 -25.66 15.69
C ILE A 281 -16.42 -25.87 14.59
N GLU A 282 -16.65 -25.31 13.40
CA GLU A 282 -15.75 -25.46 12.27
C GLU A 282 -15.80 -24.20 11.39
N PHE A 283 -14.63 -23.71 10.97
CA PHE A 283 -14.48 -22.53 10.12
C PHE A 283 -13.39 -22.78 9.08
N VAL A 284 -13.65 -22.44 7.82
CA VAL A 284 -12.66 -22.51 6.73
C VAL A 284 -12.63 -21.16 6.03
N GLY A 285 -11.47 -20.49 6.08
CA GLY A 285 -11.20 -19.23 5.37
C GLY A 285 -10.18 -19.42 4.26
N LEU A 286 -10.51 -19.00 3.04
CA LEU A 286 -9.65 -19.08 1.86
C LEU A 286 -8.96 -17.74 1.52
N ARG A 287 -9.65 -16.60 1.73
CA ARG A 287 -9.17 -15.21 1.46
C ARG A 287 -9.98 -14.19 2.30
N SER A 288 -9.59 -12.91 2.29
CA SER A 288 -10.38 -11.82 2.91
C SER A 288 -11.83 -11.85 2.43
N LYS A 289 -12.79 -12.12 3.33
CA LYS A 289 -14.24 -12.33 3.09
C LYS A 289 -14.61 -13.60 2.32
N MET A 290 -13.69 -14.53 2.19
CA MET A 290 -13.95 -15.85 1.64
C MET A 290 -13.81 -16.88 2.74
N TYR A 291 -14.92 -17.20 3.39
CA TYR A 291 -15.01 -18.14 4.49
C TYR A 291 -16.33 -18.92 4.52
N SER A 292 -16.32 -20.05 5.20
CA SER A 292 -17.49 -20.85 5.56
C SER A 292 -17.38 -21.23 7.04
N TYR A 293 -18.50 -21.36 7.73
CA TYR A 293 -18.51 -21.81 9.11
C TYR A 293 -19.75 -22.64 9.44
N VAL A 294 -19.59 -23.53 10.42
CA VAL A 294 -20.63 -24.42 10.95
C VAL A 294 -20.77 -24.16 12.45
N LYS A 295 -22.01 -24.03 12.91
CA LYS A 295 -22.40 -23.85 14.31
C LYS A 295 -22.69 -25.22 14.94
N GLU A 296 -22.53 -25.32 16.26
CA GLU A 296 -22.75 -26.56 17.03
C GLU A 296 -24.16 -27.16 16.84
N ASN A 297 -25.16 -26.32 16.58
CA ASN A 297 -26.55 -26.74 16.34
C ASN A 297 -26.83 -27.24 14.90
N GLY A 298 -25.81 -27.40 14.06
CA GLY A 298 -25.93 -27.84 12.67
C GLY A 298 -26.32 -26.73 11.68
N GLY A 299 -26.50 -25.49 12.14
CA GLY A 299 -26.58 -24.31 11.28
C GLY A 299 -25.20 -23.87 10.78
N GLY A 300 -25.14 -22.92 9.85
CA GLY A 300 -23.87 -22.44 9.31
C GLY A 300 -24.05 -21.27 8.35
N GLY A 301 -22.93 -20.69 7.91
CA GLY A 301 -22.91 -19.58 6.97
C GLY A 301 -21.75 -19.70 6.00
N MET A 302 -22.00 -19.47 4.72
CA MET A 302 -20.97 -19.42 3.69
C MET A 302 -20.89 -18.03 3.08
N THR A 303 -19.70 -17.43 3.08
CA THR A 303 -19.43 -16.10 2.56
C THR A 303 -18.20 -16.15 1.66
N ALA A 304 -18.35 -16.04 0.34
CA ALA A 304 -17.21 -15.95 -0.58
C ALA A 304 -17.14 -14.57 -1.25
N LYS A 305 -16.32 -13.64 -0.78
CA LYS A 305 -16.03 -12.36 -1.44
C LYS A 305 -14.51 -12.23 -1.53
N GLY A 306 -13.99 -11.77 -2.66
CA GLY A 306 -12.56 -11.69 -2.98
C GLY A 306 -11.90 -10.43 -2.47
#